data_AF-A0A842UU72-F1
#
_entry.id   AF-A0A842UU72-F1
#
_cell.length_a   1.000
_cell.length_b   1.000
_cell.length_c   1.000
_cell.angle_alpha   90.00
_cell.angle_beta   90.00
_cell.angle_gamma   90.00
#
_symmetry.space_group_name_H-M   'P 1'
#
loop_
_entity.id
_entity.type
_entity.pdbx_description
1 polymer ?
#
loop_
_entity_poly.entity_id
_entity_poly.type
_entity_poly.pdbx_seq_one_letter_code
_entity_poly.pdbx_strand_id
1 'polypeptide(L)'
;MNEKRIIGYIERGVSIDHIPEGKVWLVADILGIGERTTTETRGRVSLADGCESRRIGRKGVLKVEGMYLEPHQLNLVALVAGGATVNIISDWEPKRKIELEIPRMLEGIVLCPNGTCISNNPEQKVISRVYYDSGTDVFSCHYCRREFGRDELRFRDY
;
A
#
# COMPACT_ATOMS: atom_id res chain seq x y z
N MET A 1 9.55 -28.88 -5.88
CA MET A 1 8.54 -28.37 -6.84
C MET A 1 8.75 -26.89 -7.04
N ASN A 2 9.29 -26.51 -8.20
CA ASN A 2 9.48 -25.10 -8.59
C ASN A 2 8.13 -24.39 -8.58
N GLU A 3 8.01 -23.29 -7.83
CA GLU A 3 6.88 -22.37 -8.01
C GLU A 3 6.90 -21.91 -9.48
N LYS A 4 5.84 -22.22 -10.22
CA LYS A 4 5.66 -21.77 -11.59
C LYS A 4 5.62 -20.24 -11.55
N ARG A 5 6.66 -19.60 -12.07
CA ARG A 5 6.71 -18.12 -12.12
C ARG A 5 5.78 -17.61 -13.20
N ILE A 6 4.87 -16.73 -12.78
CA ILE A 6 3.86 -16.13 -13.64
C ILE A 6 4.42 -14.85 -14.29
N ILE A 7 5.29 -14.12 -13.59
CA ILE A 7 5.97 -12.92 -14.12
C ILE A 7 7.48 -12.99 -13.91
N GLY A 8 8.21 -12.41 -14.86
CA GLY A 8 9.67 -12.42 -14.93
C GLY A 8 10.36 -11.72 -13.75
N TYR A 9 11.66 -11.93 -13.63
CA TYR A 9 12.49 -11.16 -12.69
C TYR A 9 12.70 -9.73 -13.16
N ILE A 10 13.10 -8.89 -12.21
CA ILE A 10 13.57 -7.52 -12.46
C ILE A 10 14.98 -7.39 -11.88
N GLU A 11 15.81 -6.58 -12.52
CA GLU A 11 17.19 -6.33 -12.06
C GLU A 11 17.24 -5.38 -10.86
N ARG A 12 16.46 -4.29 -10.93
CA ARG A 12 16.42 -3.23 -9.92
C ARG A 12 15.01 -2.65 -9.80
N GLY A 13 14.51 -2.50 -8.58
CA GLY A 13 13.20 -1.91 -8.31
C GLY A 13 12.48 -2.59 -7.15
N VAL A 14 11.15 -2.66 -7.24
CA VAL A 14 10.28 -3.18 -6.17
C VAL A 14 9.44 -4.34 -6.68
N SER A 15 9.31 -5.39 -5.86
CA SER A 15 8.38 -6.49 -6.05
C SER A 15 7.48 -6.65 -4.83
N ILE A 16 6.19 -6.38 -4.98
CA ILE A 16 5.16 -6.56 -3.96
C ILE A 16 4.45 -7.89 -4.23
N ASP A 17 4.61 -8.83 -3.30
CA ASP A 17 4.06 -10.18 -3.38
C ASP A 17 2.99 -10.38 -2.28
N HIS A 18 2.14 -11.39 -2.44
CA HIS A 18 1.03 -11.68 -1.54
C HIS A 18 0.02 -10.55 -1.41
N ILE A 19 -0.20 -9.78 -2.48
CA ILE A 19 -1.33 -8.85 -2.56
C ILE A 19 -2.61 -9.70 -2.56
N PRO A 20 -3.67 -9.35 -1.80
CA PRO A 20 -4.94 -10.03 -1.89
C PRO A 20 -5.48 -10.06 -3.33
N GLU A 21 -6.10 -11.16 -3.75
CA GLU A 21 -6.70 -11.29 -5.08
C GLU A 21 -7.67 -10.14 -5.37
N GLY A 22 -7.62 -9.59 -6.58
CA GLY A 22 -8.47 -8.48 -7.03
C GLY A 22 -8.00 -7.10 -6.58
N LYS A 23 -6.88 -7.00 -5.84
CA LYS A 23 -6.39 -5.71 -5.29
C LYS A 23 -5.14 -5.17 -5.98
N VAL A 24 -4.58 -5.88 -6.96
CA VAL A 24 -3.29 -5.50 -7.56
C VAL A 24 -3.36 -4.17 -8.29
N TRP A 25 -4.45 -3.91 -9.01
CA TRP A 25 -4.69 -2.63 -9.68
C TRP A 25 -4.84 -1.49 -8.69
N LEU A 26 -5.54 -1.70 -7.58
CA LEU A 26 -5.68 -0.69 -6.53
C LEU A 26 -4.33 -0.36 -5.88
N VAL A 27 -3.48 -1.37 -5.66
CA VAL A 27 -2.11 -1.14 -5.18
C VAL A 27 -1.31 -0.34 -6.21
N ALA A 28 -1.45 -0.64 -7.50
CA ALA A 28 -0.75 0.11 -8.55
C ALA A 28 -1.20 1.58 -8.60
N ASP A 29 -2.50 1.83 -8.49
CA ASP A 29 -3.11 3.16 -8.47
C ASP A 29 -2.64 4.00 -7.26
N ILE A 30 -2.65 3.42 -6.06
CA ILE A 30 -2.11 4.03 -4.83
C ILE A 30 -0.65 4.44 -4.99
N LEU A 31 0.12 3.65 -5.74
CA LEU A 31 1.52 3.92 -6.02
C LEU A 31 1.72 4.92 -7.17
N GLY A 32 0.64 5.43 -7.77
CA GLY A 32 0.65 6.37 -8.89
C GLY A 32 1.13 5.76 -10.20
N ILE A 33 1.10 4.43 -10.33
CA ILE A 33 1.58 3.72 -11.52
C ILE A 33 0.56 3.87 -12.63
N GLY A 34 0.92 4.57 -13.72
CA GLY A 34 0.03 4.89 -14.84
C GLY A 34 -0.08 6.41 -15.05
N GLU A 35 -0.45 7.16 -14.02
CA GLU A 35 -0.59 8.63 -14.08
C GLU A 35 0.72 9.36 -13.78
N ARG A 36 1.53 8.87 -12.83
CA ARG A 36 2.85 9.43 -12.47
C ARG A 36 4.02 8.79 -13.20
N THR A 37 3.75 8.01 -14.24
CA THR A 37 4.77 7.48 -15.18
C THR A 37 5.40 8.58 -16.06
N THR A 38 5.40 9.82 -15.56
CA THR A 38 6.12 10.95 -16.13
C THR A 38 7.34 11.20 -15.24
N THR A 39 8.49 10.79 -15.76
CA THR A 39 9.88 11.10 -15.32
C THR A 39 10.61 10.18 -14.32
N GLU A 40 9.99 9.62 -13.27
CA GLU A 40 10.75 8.87 -12.23
C GLU A 40 10.73 7.33 -12.36
N THR A 41 9.72 6.75 -13.02
CA THR A 41 9.68 5.29 -13.30
C THR A 41 10.04 5.03 -14.76
N ARG A 42 11.31 4.71 -15.04
CA ARG A 42 11.83 4.44 -16.40
C ARG A 42 11.82 2.95 -16.78
N GLY A 43 11.05 2.12 -16.07
CA GLY A 43 11.15 0.67 -16.14
C GLY A 43 9.85 -0.05 -16.48
N ARG A 44 9.94 -1.37 -16.71
CA ARG A 44 8.79 -2.24 -16.93
C ARG A 44 7.95 -2.36 -15.66
N VAL A 45 6.64 -2.29 -15.82
CA VAL A 45 5.66 -2.69 -14.82
C VAL A 45 5.10 -4.06 -15.21
N SER A 46 5.05 -5.00 -14.26
CA SER A 46 4.45 -6.32 -14.45
C SER A 46 3.44 -6.58 -13.36
N LEU A 47 2.21 -6.89 -13.77
CA LEU A 47 1.08 -7.18 -12.91
C LEU A 47 0.60 -8.60 -13.19
N ALA A 48 0.36 -9.37 -12.14
CA ALA A 48 -0.36 -10.63 -12.22
C ALA A 48 -1.30 -10.74 -11.03
N ASP A 49 -2.53 -11.16 -11.28
CA ASP A 49 -3.57 -11.34 -10.26
C ASP A 49 -4.17 -12.75 -10.37
N GLY A 50 -4.83 -13.22 -9.31
CA GLY A 50 -5.42 -14.57 -9.26
C GLY A 50 -4.40 -15.71 -9.34
N CYS A 51 -3.13 -15.43 -9.00
CA CYS A 51 -2.06 -16.41 -8.98
C CYS A 51 -2.23 -17.38 -7.81
N GLU A 52 -1.87 -18.65 -7.98
CA GLU A 52 -1.84 -19.60 -6.86
C GLU A 52 -0.84 -19.16 -5.79
N SER A 53 -1.25 -19.25 -4.52
CA SER A 53 -0.45 -18.88 -3.36
C SER A 53 -0.50 -19.97 -2.31
N ARG A 54 0.67 -20.48 -1.91
CA ARG A 54 0.75 -21.43 -0.79
C ARG A 54 0.38 -20.79 0.56
N ARG A 55 0.57 -19.48 0.70
CA ARG A 55 0.37 -18.76 1.96
C ARG A 55 -1.07 -18.30 2.15
N ILE A 56 -1.71 -17.80 1.09
CA ILE A 56 -3.02 -17.14 1.16
C ILE A 56 -4.04 -17.70 0.15
N GLY A 57 -3.77 -18.86 -0.45
CA GLY A 57 -4.63 -19.51 -1.45
C GLY A 57 -4.51 -18.89 -2.84
N ARG A 58 -4.88 -17.61 -2.96
CA ARG A 58 -4.73 -16.81 -4.18
C ARG A 58 -4.09 -15.46 -3.89
N LYS A 59 -3.25 -14.99 -4.80
CA LYS A 59 -2.52 -13.74 -4.65
C LYS A 59 -2.39 -12.97 -5.94
N GLY A 60 -2.10 -11.70 -5.77
CA GLY A 60 -1.51 -10.86 -6.77
C GLY A 60 -0.05 -10.56 -6.53
N VAL A 61 0.63 -10.17 -7.60
CA VAL A 61 2.04 -9.77 -7.61
C VAL A 61 2.19 -8.53 -8.50
N LEU A 62 2.87 -7.52 -7.97
CA LEU A 62 3.24 -6.30 -8.69
C LEU A 62 4.76 -6.16 -8.70
N LYS A 63 5.36 -5.94 -9.86
CA LYS A 63 6.79 -5.62 -10.03
C LYS A 63 6.95 -4.33 -10.80
N VAL A 64 7.80 -3.44 -10.30
CA VAL A 64 8.07 -2.15 -10.90
C VAL A 64 9.58 -1.93 -10.94
N GLU A 65 10.14 -1.87 -12.15
CA GLU A 65 11.55 -1.57 -12.35
C GLU A 65 11.86 -0.10 -12.06
N GLY A 66 13.01 0.13 -11.42
CA GLY A 66 13.51 1.48 -11.11
C GLY A 66 12.74 2.24 -10.03
N MET A 67 11.71 1.65 -9.44
CA MET A 67 10.93 2.27 -8.36
C MET A 67 11.63 2.11 -7.01
N TYR A 68 11.48 3.14 -6.17
CA TYR A 68 11.74 3.09 -4.73
C TYR A 68 10.47 3.50 -4.00
N LEU A 69 10.19 2.86 -2.86
CA LEU A 69 9.01 3.18 -2.04
C LEU A 69 9.42 3.95 -0.79
N GLU A 70 8.81 5.11 -0.62
CA GLU A 70 8.88 5.89 0.61
C GLU A 70 8.03 5.25 1.72
N PRO A 71 8.36 5.48 3.01
CA PRO A 71 7.60 4.90 4.13
C PRO A 71 6.09 5.18 4.08
N HIS A 72 5.68 6.37 3.62
CA HIS A 72 4.27 6.73 3.50
C HIS A 72 3.55 5.89 2.42
N GLN A 73 4.22 5.55 1.31
CA GLN A 73 3.67 4.68 0.27
C GLN A 73 3.51 3.26 0.79
N LEU A 74 4.46 2.76 1.60
CA LEU A 74 4.33 1.45 2.25
C LEU A 74 3.10 1.40 3.16
N ASN A 75 2.85 2.46 3.93
CA ASN A 75 1.66 2.55 4.79
C ASN A 75 0.35 2.55 3.99
N LEU A 76 0.31 3.27 2.87
CA LEU A 76 -0.84 3.29 1.97
C LEU A 76 -1.10 1.89 1.39
N VAL A 77 -0.06 1.21 0.89
CA VAL A 77 -0.19 -0.16 0.38
C VAL A 77 -0.62 -1.11 1.50
N ALA A 78 -0.11 -0.96 2.72
CA ALA A 78 -0.50 -1.80 3.85
C ALA A 78 -2.00 -1.72 4.18
N LEU A 79 -2.64 -0.55 3.99
CA LEU A 79 -4.08 -0.41 4.20
C LEU A 79 -4.92 -1.27 3.26
N VAL A 80 -4.43 -1.51 2.04
CA VAL A 80 -5.12 -2.32 1.03
C VAL A 80 -4.65 -3.77 1.04
N ALA A 81 -3.37 -4.00 1.25
CA ALA A 81 -2.69 -5.27 1.13
C ALA A 81 -1.90 -5.60 2.40
N GLY A 82 -2.59 -5.54 3.55
CA GLY A 82 -2.04 -5.98 4.83
C GLY A 82 -1.53 -7.42 4.76
N GLY A 83 -0.33 -7.65 5.26
CA GLY A 83 0.40 -8.91 5.16
C GLY A 83 1.18 -9.08 3.86
N ALA A 84 1.02 -8.23 2.83
CA ALA A 84 1.84 -8.34 1.61
C ALA A 84 3.33 -8.16 1.90
N THR A 85 4.18 -8.72 1.05
CA THR A 85 5.64 -8.64 1.20
C THR A 85 6.24 -7.77 0.11
N VAL A 86 6.85 -6.66 0.49
CA VAL A 86 7.63 -5.80 -0.40
C VAL A 86 9.08 -6.26 -0.41
N ASN A 87 9.60 -6.56 -1.59
CA ASN A 87 10.99 -6.89 -1.84
C ASN A 87 11.64 -5.73 -2.59
N ILE A 88 12.70 -5.16 -2.02
CA ILE A 88 13.56 -4.19 -2.70
C ILE A 88 14.66 -4.96 -3.40
N ILE A 89 14.75 -4.82 -4.72
CA ILE A 89 15.60 -5.61 -5.60
C ILE A 89 16.72 -4.72 -6.16
N SER A 90 17.95 -5.21 -6.13
CA SER A 90 19.12 -4.63 -6.81
C SER A 90 20.00 -5.75 -7.31
N ASP A 91 20.56 -5.61 -8.50
CA ASP A 91 21.49 -6.58 -9.10
C ASP A 91 20.90 -8.00 -9.11
N TRP A 92 19.63 -8.09 -9.51
CA TRP A 92 18.83 -9.34 -9.60
C TRP A 92 18.51 -10.03 -8.27
N GLU A 93 18.88 -9.43 -7.14
CA GLU A 93 18.72 -10.03 -5.82
C GLU A 93 17.84 -9.17 -4.89
N PRO A 94 16.98 -9.80 -4.05
CA PRO A 94 16.25 -9.09 -3.02
C PRO A 94 17.21 -8.65 -1.90
N LYS A 95 17.46 -7.35 -1.79
CA LYS A 95 18.35 -6.77 -0.78
C LYS A 95 17.64 -6.47 0.53
N ARG A 96 16.32 -6.22 0.48
CA ARG A 96 15.49 -5.99 1.67
C ARG A 96 14.10 -6.58 1.45
N LYS A 97 13.55 -7.18 2.51
CA LYS A 97 12.17 -7.66 2.57
C LYS A 97 11.44 -6.94 3.68
N ILE A 98 10.22 -6.49 3.40
CA ILE A 98 9.36 -5.77 4.33
C ILE A 98 8.00 -6.46 4.28
N GLU A 99 7.58 -7.05 5.39
CA GLU A 99 6.19 -7.48 5.53
C GLU A 99 5.35 -6.28 5.94
N LEU A 100 4.27 -6.04 5.20
CA LEU A 100 3.41 -4.88 5.41
C LEU A 100 2.45 -5.17 6.55
N GLU A 101 2.53 -4.35 7.58
CA GLU A 101 1.54 -4.28 8.65
C GLU A 101 0.90 -2.90 8.61
N ILE A 102 -0.42 -2.83 8.85
CA ILE A 102 -1.08 -1.53 8.99
C ILE A 102 -0.55 -0.91 10.28
N PRO A 103 0.04 0.30 10.23
CA PRO A 103 0.58 0.92 11.42
C PRO A 103 -0.54 1.28 12.40
N ARG A 104 -0.24 1.20 13.70
CA ARG A 104 -1.18 1.58 14.77
C ARG A 104 -1.64 3.03 14.69
N MET A 105 -0.86 3.90 14.04
CA MET A 105 -1.21 5.29 13.79
C MET A 105 -0.91 5.63 12.33
N LEU A 106 -1.90 6.20 11.65
CA LEU A 106 -1.85 6.71 10.29
C LEU A 106 -1.81 8.22 10.37
N GLU A 107 -0.66 8.80 10.04
CA GLU A 107 -0.47 10.25 10.01
C GLU A 107 -0.52 10.77 8.57
N GLY A 108 -1.40 11.73 8.29
CA GLY A 108 -1.53 12.40 6.99
C GLY A 108 -2.14 11.56 5.86
N ILE A 109 -2.37 10.26 6.10
CA ILE A 109 -2.86 9.30 5.09
C ILE A 109 -4.38 9.26 5.01
N VAL A 110 -5.04 9.12 6.17
CA VAL A 110 -6.49 8.98 6.27
C VAL A 110 -7.11 10.30 6.70
N LEU A 111 -8.13 10.76 5.99
CA LEU A 111 -8.98 11.89 6.35
C LEU A 111 -10.08 11.41 7.31
N CYS A 112 -10.43 12.26 8.29
CA CYS A 112 -11.50 11.92 9.22
C CYS A 112 -12.86 12.04 8.51
N PRO A 113 -13.76 11.04 8.62
CA PRO A 113 -15.08 11.12 7.99
C PRO A 113 -16.01 12.13 8.70
N ASN A 114 -15.65 12.62 9.89
CA ASN A 114 -16.36 13.72 10.53
C ASN A 114 -16.04 15.05 9.83
N GLY A 115 -17.01 15.58 9.07
CA GLY A 115 -16.85 16.81 8.27
C GLY A 115 -16.45 18.06 9.07
N THR A 116 -16.73 18.11 10.37
CA THR A 116 -16.37 19.25 11.24
C THR A 116 -15.07 19.03 12.03
N CYS A 117 -14.36 17.93 11.79
CA CYS A 117 -13.10 17.64 12.49
C CYS A 117 -12.01 18.68 12.13
N ILE A 118 -11.24 19.11 13.14
CA ILE A 118 -10.14 20.07 12.96
C ILE A 118 -9.10 19.60 11.94
N SER A 119 -8.88 18.28 11.80
CA SER A 119 -7.93 17.72 10.83
C SER A 119 -8.34 17.91 9.37
N ASN A 120 -9.61 18.25 9.12
CA ASN A 120 -10.15 18.49 7.79
C ASN A 120 -10.14 19.98 7.43
N ASN A 121 -9.82 20.87 8.37
CA ASN A 121 -9.76 22.30 8.12
C ASN A 121 -8.37 22.69 7.54
N PRO A 122 -8.28 23.11 6.27
CA PRO A 122 -7.00 23.46 5.64
C PRO A 122 -6.33 24.68 6.29
N GLU A 123 -7.08 25.60 6.90
CA GLU A 123 -6.53 26.79 7.56
C GLU A 123 -5.77 26.46 8.85
N GLN A 124 -6.15 25.37 9.51
CA GLN A 124 -5.55 24.95 10.79
C GLN A 124 -4.20 24.25 10.61
N LYS A 125 -3.85 23.85 9.38
CA LYS A 125 -2.59 23.15 9.04
C LYS A 125 -2.29 21.94 9.93
N VAL A 126 -3.34 21.24 10.38
CA VAL A 126 -3.23 20.04 11.22
C VAL A 126 -3.09 18.81 10.33
N ILE A 127 -2.10 17.96 10.63
CA ILE A 127 -1.92 16.66 9.99
C ILE A 127 -2.97 15.70 10.57
N SER A 128 -3.69 14.96 9.73
CA SER A 128 -4.63 13.97 10.22
C SER A 128 -3.90 12.87 10.99
N ARG A 129 -4.51 12.40 12.09
CA ARG A 129 -3.98 11.32 12.93
C ARG A 129 -5.12 10.37 13.23
N VAL A 130 -4.98 9.13 12.76
CA VAL A 130 -5.98 8.08 12.92
C VAL A 130 -5.32 6.85 13.51
N TYR A 131 -5.83 6.37 14.63
CA TYR A 131 -5.40 5.10 15.21
C TYR A 131 -6.11 3.94 14.50
N TYR A 132 -5.41 2.83 14.31
CA TYR A 132 -5.97 1.59 13.82
C TYR A 132 -5.83 0.48 14.86
N ASP A 133 -6.94 -0.19 15.17
CA ASP A 133 -6.96 -1.39 15.99
C ASP A 133 -7.15 -2.62 15.12
N SER A 134 -6.08 -3.42 14.98
CA SER A 134 -6.10 -4.65 14.20
C SER A 134 -6.96 -5.76 14.82
N GLY A 135 -7.28 -5.69 16.12
CA GLY A 135 -8.11 -6.68 16.80
C GLY A 135 -9.59 -6.53 16.47
N THR A 136 -10.04 -5.30 16.22
CA THR A 136 -11.44 -4.96 15.93
C THR A 136 -11.66 -4.48 14.49
N ASP A 137 -10.59 -4.23 13.74
CA ASP A 137 -10.59 -3.60 12.41
C ASP A 137 -11.25 -2.21 12.39
N VAL A 138 -11.10 -1.46 13.50
CA VAL A 138 -11.69 -0.13 13.70
C VAL A 138 -10.61 0.96 13.59
N PHE A 139 -11.00 2.08 12.98
CA PHE A 139 -10.20 3.31 12.92
C PHE A 139 -10.76 4.34 13.89
N SER A 140 -9.90 5.04 14.63
CA SER A 140 -10.30 6.09 15.59
C SER A 140 -9.55 7.38 15.35
N CYS A 141 -10.26 8.48 15.13
CA CYS A 141 -9.65 9.79 14.95
C CYS A 141 -9.02 10.28 16.26
N HIS A 142 -7.75 10.69 16.22
CA HIS A 142 -7.06 11.26 17.38
C HIS A 142 -7.76 12.53 17.92
N TYR A 143 -8.34 13.35 17.03
CA TYR A 143 -8.88 14.67 17.38
C TYR A 143 -10.32 14.61 17.88
N CYS A 144 -11.25 14.10 17.06
CA CYS A 144 -12.68 14.09 17.42
C CYS A 144 -13.14 12.77 18.06
N ARG A 145 -12.23 11.80 18.22
CA ARG A 145 -12.49 10.46 18.78
C ARG A 145 -13.52 9.61 18.03
N ARG A 146 -14.05 10.09 16.90
CA ARG A 146 -14.96 9.31 16.06
C ARG A 146 -14.28 8.02 15.61
N GLU A 147 -14.99 6.92 15.82
CA GLU A 147 -14.66 5.60 15.28
C GLU A 147 -15.37 5.36 13.95
N PHE A 148 -14.74 4.62 13.05
CA PHE A 148 -15.25 4.33 11.71
C PHE A 148 -14.59 3.08 11.11
N GLY A 149 -15.29 2.46 10.15
CA GLY A 149 -14.84 1.26 9.44
C GLY A 149 -14.07 1.56 8.15
N ARG A 150 -13.64 0.50 7.47
CA ARG A 150 -12.92 0.58 6.18
C ARG A 150 -13.73 1.24 5.06
N ASP A 151 -15.04 1.05 5.08
CA ASP A 151 -16.01 1.60 4.12
C ASP A 151 -16.10 3.14 4.17
N GLU A 152 -15.73 3.74 5.30
CA GLU A 152 -15.69 5.19 5.47
C GLU A 152 -14.30 5.79 5.27
N LEU A 153 -13.28 4.98 4.92
CA LEU A 153 -11.93 5.48 4.68
C LEU A 153 -11.92 6.47 3.52
N ARG A 154 -11.37 7.64 3.80
CA ARG A 154 -11.08 8.67 2.81
C ARG A 154 -9.58 8.92 2.84
N PHE A 155 -8.95 8.89 1.68
CA PHE A 155 -7.53 9.18 1.56
C PHE A 155 -7.35 10.64 1.19
N ARG A 156 -6.25 11.25 1.64
CA ARG A 156 -5.84 12.54 1.08
C ARG A 156 -5.30 12.27 -0.33
N ASP A 157 -5.78 13.01 -1.32
CA ASP A 157 -5.22 12.93 -2.67
C ASP A 157 -3.74 13.31 -2.60
N TYR A 158 -2.87 12.44 -3.12
CA TYR A 158 -1.42 12.65 -3.19
C TYR A 158 -1.01 13.08 -4.58
#